data_AF-A0A2I1DVP4-F1
#
_entry.id   AF-A0A2I1DVP4-F1
#
_cell.length_a   1.000
_cell.length_b   1.000
_cell.length_c   1.000
_cell.angle_alpha   90.00
_cell.angle_beta   90.00
_cell.angle_gamma   90.00
#
_symmetry.space_group_name_H-M   'P 1'
#
loop_
_entity.id
_entity.type
_entity.pdbx_description
1 polymer ?
#
loop_
_entity_poly.entity_id
_entity_poly.type
_entity_poly.pdbx_seq_one_letter_code
_entity_poly.pdbx_strand_id
1 'polypeptide(L)'
;MIDQMDEMTASGFYGYSIRSKELHNEVSKSLKVEYLSDSHTNEVKQVNGIIFGPTIKPIVSMPVTINQTTKNVHFIIVTGTFNTYICEEVFNSFKVTSPDPGHSYRALVNNKSTLVLLPPANLWFANVNVIGTEYLTTYCSELRIDSSNNLVTISMVE
;
A
#
# COMPACT_ATOMS: atom_id res chain seq x y z
N MET A 1 6.88 23.02 -21.33
CA MET A 1 6.05 23.87 -20.44
C MET A 1 4.55 23.66 -20.65
N ILE A 2 4.12 23.01 -21.75
CA ILE A 2 2.72 22.64 -22.01
C ILE A 2 2.36 21.30 -21.32
N ASP A 3 3.31 20.36 -21.18
CA ASP A 3 3.05 19.04 -20.56
C ASP A 3 2.75 19.07 -19.05
N GLN A 4 3.15 20.12 -18.32
CA GLN A 4 2.85 20.25 -16.89
C GLN A 4 1.48 20.88 -16.61
N MET A 5 0.89 21.58 -17.60
CA MET A 5 -0.42 22.22 -17.44
C MET A 5 -1.58 21.26 -17.73
N ASP A 6 -1.39 20.26 -18.61
CA ASP A 6 -2.43 19.26 -18.89
C ASP A 6 -2.56 18.18 -17.79
N GLU A 7 -1.50 17.88 -17.03
CA GLU A 7 -1.61 16.98 -15.85
C GLU A 7 -2.40 17.62 -14.67
N MET A 8 -2.55 18.96 -14.68
CA MET A 8 -3.29 19.71 -13.66
C MET A 8 -4.81 19.60 -13.80
N THR A 9 -5.33 19.22 -14.98
CA THR A 9 -6.78 19.20 -15.25
C THR A 9 -7.43 17.83 -15.00
N ALA A 10 -6.66 16.73 -15.03
CA ALA A 10 -7.15 15.40 -14.62
C ALA A 10 -6.99 15.11 -13.11
N SER A 11 -6.24 15.95 -12.38
CA SER A 11 -5.85 15.75 -10.97
C SER A 11 -6.68 16.57 -9.97
N GLY A 12 -7.78 17.19 -10.41
CA GLY A 12 -8.48 18.27 -9.72
C GLY A 12 -9.13 18.01 -8.35
N PHE A 13 -8.95 16.84 -7.72
CA PHE A 13 -9.43 16.62 -6.34
C PHE A 13 -8.54 15.70 -5.48
N TYR A 14 -7.67 14.87 -6.07
CA TYR A 14 -6.90 13.84 -5.36
C TYR A 14 -5.38 13.94 -5.62
N GLY A 15 -4.87 15.18 -5.68
CA GLY A 15 -3.49 15.57 -5.99
C GLY A 15 -2.41 14.52 -5.71
N TYR A 16 -1.48 14.42 -6.66
CA TYR A 16 -0.28 13.57 -6.63
C TYR A 16 -0.54 12.07 -6.51
N SER A 17 -0.37 11.38 -7.64
CA SER A 17 -0.30 9.92 -7.69
C SER A 17 1.15 9.48 -7.41
N ILE A 18 1.33 8.69 -6.35
CA ILE A 18 2.60 8.00 -6.10
C ILE A 18 2.79 6.95 -7.20
N ARG A 19 3.96 6.95 -7.83
CA ARG A 19 4.36 6.02 -8.88
C ARG A 19 5.16 4.87 -8.28
N SER A 20 5.14 3.70 -8.94
CA SER A 20 5.93 2.52 -8.52
C SER A 20 7.42 2.86 -8.31
N LYS A 21 8.01 3.72 -9.15
CA LYS A 21 9.41 4.17 -9.00
C LYS A 21 9.68 4.82 -7.64
N GLU A 22 8.74 5.56 -7.08
CA GLU A 22 8.89 6.20 -5.77
C GLU A 22 8.82 5.16 -4.64
N LEU A 23 7.98 4.12 -4.79
CA LEU A 23 7.92 2.98 -3.87
C LEU A 23 9.28 2.27 -3.78
N HIS A 24 9.87 1.95 -4.94
CA HIS A 24 11.18 1.29 -5.04
C HIS A 24 12.32 2.14 -4.46
N ASN A 25 12.28 3.46 -4.59
CA ASN A 25 13.41 4.32 -4.26
C ASN A 25 13.19 5.11 -2.96
N GLU A 26 12.40 6.18 -3.03
CA GLU A 26 12.32 7.20 -1.98
C GLU A 26 11.60 6.68 -0.74
N VAL A 27 10.49 5.98 -0.95
CA VAL A 27 9.70 5.35 0.12
C VAL A 27 10.51 4.24 0.77
N SER A 28 11.13 3.35 -0.02
CA SER A 28 11.98 2.27 0.50
C SER A 28 13.13 2.80 1.34
N LYS A 29 13.82 3.84 0.87
CA LYS A 29 14.89 4.50 1.63
C LYS A 29 14.39 5.09 2.95
N SER A 30 13.22 5.71 2.93
CA SER A 30 12.63 6.37 4.11
C SER A 30 12.15 5.36 5.15
N LEU A 31 11.54 4.25 4.71
CA LEU A 31 11.12 3.14 5.56
C LEU A 31 12.29 2.24 6.01
N LYS A 32 13.45 2.33 5.34
CA LYS A 32 14.59 1.41 5.48
C LYS A 32 14.21 -0.04 5.19
N VAL A 33 13.25 -0.24 4.28
CA VAL A 33 12.77 -1.54 3.82
C VAL A 33 12.62 -1.46 2.31
N GLU A 34 13.30 -2.35 1.59
CA GLU A 34 13.24 -2.40 0.13
C GLU A 34 11.89 -2.98 -0.35
N TYR A 35 11.26 -2.31 -1.31
CA TYR A 35 9.99 -2.74 -1.89
C TYR A 35 10.17 -4.02 -2.71
N LEU A 36 9.29 -5.01 -2.50
CA LEU A 36 9.29 -6.34 -3.14
C LEU A 36 10.51 -7.22 -2.83
N SER A 37 11.37 -6.79 -1.90
CA SER A 37 12.41 -7.65 -1.34
C SER A 37 11.79 -8.80 -0.59
N ASP A 38 12.51 -9.91 -0.47
CA ASP A 38 12.07 -11.01 0.39
C ASP A 38 12.02 -10.55 1.84
N SER A 39 11.01 -11.02 2.58
CA SER A 39 10.86 -10.72 4.01
C SER A 39 11.29 -11.91 4.86
N HIS A 40 12.02 -11.64 5.93
CA HIS A 40 12.37 -12.63 6.96
C HIS A 40 11.31 -12.77 8.06
N THR A 41 10.25 -11.96 8.01
CA THR A 41 9.13 -12.00 8.96
C THR A 41 7.81 -12.11 8.21
N ASN A 42 6.84 -12.82 8.78
CA ASN A 42 5.48 -12.90 8.26
C ASN A 42 4.51 -11.98 9.00
N GLU A 43 4.87 -11.55 10.21
CA GLU A 43 4.05 -10.69 11.06
C GLU A 43 4.90 -9.64 11.78
N VAL A 44 4.36 -8.43 11.84
CA VAL A 44 4.91 -7.28 12.54
C VAL A 44 3.80 -6.75 13.45
N LYS A 45 4.01 -6.83 14.77
CA LYS A 45 3.00 -6.41 15.76
C LYS A 45 2.67 -4.92 15.68
N GLN A 46 3.71 -4.12 15.51
CA GLN A 46 3.62 -2.67 15.36
C GLN A 46 4.34 -2.26 14.07
N VAL A 47 3.57 -1.86 13.07
CA VAL A 47 4.09 -1.43 11.79
C VAL A 47 4.33 0.06 11.84
N ASN A 48 5.61 0.45 11.71
CA ASN A 48 6.01 1.84 11.61
C ASN A 48 6.09 2.27 10.14
N GLY A 49 5.54 3.43 9.87
CA GLY A 49 5.42 4.04 8.57
C GLY A 49 5.81 5.51 8.56
N ILE A 50 5.67 6.12 7.40
CA ILE A 50 6.03 7.50 7.13
C ILE A 50 4.85 8.26 6.54
N ILE A 51 4.92 9.58 6.61
CA ILE A 51 4.13 10.47 5.77
C ILE A 51 4.99 10.84 4.54
N PHE A 52 4.48 10.60 3.34
CA PHE A 52 5.23 10.79 2.09
C PHE A 52 4.49 11.67 1.07
N GLY A 53 5.27 12.45 0.31
CA GLY A 53 4.80 13.23 -0.82
C GLY A 53 4.04 14.51 -0.46
N PRO A 54 3.77 15.37 -1.45
CA PRO A 54 3.15 16.68 -1.26
C PRO A 54 1.69 16.60 -0.81
N THR A 55 1.02 15.47 -1.03
CA THR A 55 -0.37 15.23 -0.59
C THR A 55 -0.47 14.35 0.64
N ILE A 56 0.61 14.26 1.43
CA ILE A 56 0.62 13.73 2.79
C ILE A 56 0.01 12.33 2.82
N LYS A 57 0.66 11.38 2.15
CA LYS A 57 0.19 9.99 2.08
C LYS A 57 0.80 9.19 3.23
N PRO A 58 -0.02 8.61 4.13
CA PRO A 58 0.48 7.67 5.13
C PRO A 58 0.90 6.38 4.43
N ILE A 59 2.16 5.97 4.56
CA ILE A 59 2.71 4.77 3.92
C ILE A 59 3.34 3.87 4.98
N VAL A 60 3.06 2.57 4.88
CA VAL A 60 3.62 1.52 5.72
C VAL A 60 4.24 0.42 4.86
N SER A 61 5.19 -0.33 5.41
CA SER A 61 5.66 -1.58 4.82
C SER A 61 5.14 -2.76 5.63
N MET A 62 4.53 -3.74 4.97
CA MET A 62 4.03 -4.95 5.60
C MET A 62 4.48 -6.18 4.83
N PRO A 63 4.76 -7.30 5.52
CA PRO A 63 5.01 -8.56 4.84
C PRO A 63 3.71 -9.06 4.20
N VAL A 64 3.79 -9.45 2.93
CA VAL A 64 2.70 -10.09 2.19
C VAL A 64 3.13 -11.49 1.80
N THR A 65 2.32 -12.49 2.12
CA THR A 65 2.54 -13.88 1.72
C THR A 65 1.54 -14.30 0.65
N ILE A 66 2.07 -14.76 -0.49
CA ILE A 66 1.34 -15.40 -1.59
C ILE A 66 2.11 -16.66 -1.97
N ASN A 67 1.42 -17.79 -2.11
CA ASN A 67 2.03 -19.08 -2.45
C ASN A 67 3.31 -19.40 -1.65
N GLN A 68 3.24 -19.25 -0.32
CA GLN A 68 4.34 -19.52 0.64
C GLN A 68 5.58 -18.62 0.52
N THR A 69 5.63 -17.71 -0.46
CA THR A 69 6.68 -16.69 -0.57
C THR A 69 6.21 -15.45 0.17
N THR A 70 7.12 -14.78 0.92
CA THR A 70 6.80 -13.55 1.64
C THR A 70 7.70 -12.42 1.18
N LYS A 71 7.10 -11.28 0.81
CA LYS A 71 7.81 -10.07 0.37
C LYS A 71 7.36 -8.84 1.15
N ASN A 72 8.24 -7.84 1.27
CA ASN A 72 7.88 -6.54 1.82
C ASN A 72 7.11 -5.73 0.78
N VAL A 73 5.88 -5.33 1.12
CA VAL A 73 5.02 -4.54 0.22
C VAL A 73 4.69 -3.24 0.91
N HIS A 74 4.89 -2.13 0.18
CA HIS A 74 4.56 -0.80 0.65
C HIS A 74 3.13 -0.48 0.30
N PHE A 75 2.37 -0.04 1.29
CA PHE A 75 0.96 0.29 1.18
C PHE A 75 0.70 1.74 1.56
N ILE A 76 -0.12 2.42 0.78
CA ILE A 76 -0.75 3.67 1.18
C ILE A 76 -1.97 3.34 2.03
N ILE A 77 -2.15 4.02 3.15
CA ILE A 77 -3.36 3.87 3.97
C ILE A 77 -4.40 4.86 3.45
N VAL A 78 -5.56 4.35 3.05
CA VAL A 78 -6.65 5.17 2.52
C VAL A 78 -7.92 4.87 3.30
N THR A 79 -8.26 5.76 4.24
CA THR A 79 -9.48 5.61 5.06
C THR A 79 -10.78 5.90 4.28
N GLY A 80 -10.66 6.47 3.08
CA GLY A 80 -11.79 6.74 2.18
C GLY A 80 -12.20 5.56 1.31
N THR A 81 -11.54 4.40 1.40
CA THR A 81 -11.92 3.19 0.67
C THR A 81 -12.11 2.01 1.62
N PHE A 82 -13.09 1.17 1.32
CA PHE A 82 -13.37 -0.03 2.11
C PHE A 82 -12.31 -1.11 1.85
N ASN A 83 -12.06 -1.45 0.59
CA ASN A 83 -11.25 -2.61 0.24
C ASN A 83 -9.75 -2.37 0.34
N THR A 84 -9.01 -3.46 0.53
CA THR A 84 -7.55 -3.50 0.37
C THR A 84 -7.19 -3.87 -1.07
N TYR A 85 -6.18 -3.19 -1.62
CA TYR A 85 -5.74 -3.37 -3.00
C TYR A 85 -4.25 -3.70 -3.08
N ILE A 86 -3.91 -4.61 -3.99
CA ILE A 86 -2.54 -4.95 -4.34
C ILE A 86 -2.40 -4.83 -5.85
N CYS A 87 -1.41 -4.08 -6.34
CA CYS A 87 -1.25 -3.82 -7.77
C CYS A 87 -0.63 -5.02 -8.51
N GLU A 88 -0.73 -5.00 -9.84
CA GLU A 88 -0.25 -6.06 -10.73
C GLU A 88 1.25 -6.36 -10.54
N GLU A 89 2.04 -5.33 -10.24
CA GLU A 89 3.48 -5.48 -9.98
C GLU A 89 3.78 -6.45 -8.83
N VAL A 90 2.98 -6.40 -7.75
CA VAL A 90 3.14 -7.32 -6.63
C VAL A 90 2.82 -8.75 -7.07
N PHE A 91 1.71 -8.99 -7.77
CA PHE A 91 1.37 -10.33 -8.29
C PHE A 91 2.48 -10.89 -9.19
N ASN A 92 3.00 -10.05 -10.10
CA ASN A 92 4.11 -10.40 -10.97
C ASN A 92 5.37 -10.78 -10.19
N SER A 93 5.66 -10.09 -9.07
CA SER A 93 6.80 -10.40 -8.20
C SER A 93 6.69 -11.78 -7.51
N PHE A 94 5.46 -12.26 -7.31
CA PHE A 94 5.15 -13.59 -6.78
C PHE A 94 5.01 -14.65 -7.88
N LYS A 95 5.18 -14.28 -9.15
CA LYS A 95 5.02 -15.16 -10.33
C LYS A 95 3.63 -15.79 -10.39
N VAL A 96 2.60 -15.05 -9.99
CA VAL A 96 1.20 -15.46 -10.07
C VAL A 96 0.43 -14.53 -11.00
N THR A 97 -0.56 -15.07 -11.71
CA THR A 97 -1.48 -14.26 -12.50
C THR A 97 -2.36 -13.44 -11.56
N SER A 98 -2.45 -12.13 -11.79
CA SER A 98 -3.38 -11.27 -11.07
C SER A 98 -4.83 -11.68 -11.33
N PRO A 99 -5.76 -11.50 -10.38
CA PRO A 99 -7.17 -11.79 -10.59
C PRO A 99 -7.77 -10.86 -11.66
N ASP A 100 -8.90 -11.26 -12.24
CA ASP A 100 -9.66 -10.36 -13.12
C ASP A 100 -10.16 -9.13 -12.34
N PRO A 101 -10.31 -7.96 -12.98
CA PRO A 101 -10.88 -6.78 -12.35
C PRO A 101 -12.22 -7.08 -11.65
N GLY A 102 -12.36 -6.63 -10.41
CA GLY A 102 -13.55 -6.87 -9.58
C GLY A 102 -13.58 -8.22 -8.86
N HIS A 103 -12.64 -9.13 -9.13
CA HIS A 103 -12.50 -10.38 -8.39
C HIS A 103 -11.43 -10.25 -7.30
N SER A 104 -11.73 -10.81 -6.13
CA SER A 104 -10.78 -10.81 -5.01
C SER A 104 -9.81 -11.99 -5.07
N TYR A 105 -8.62 -11.76 -4.55
CA TYR A 105 -7.59 -12.76 -4.33
C TYR A 105 -7.32 -12.87 -2.83
N ARG A 106 -7.13 -14.09 -2.31
CA ARG A 106 -6.80 -14.28 -0.90
C ARG A 106 -5.29 -14.27 -0.71
N ALA A 107 -4.77 -13.27 0.01
CA ALA A 107 -3.37 -13.18 0.42
C ALA A 107 -3.26 -13.12 1.96
N LEU A 108 -2.07 -13.37 2.50
CA LEU A 108 -1.79 -13.00 3.89
C LEU A 108 -1.11 -11.64 3.90
N VAL A 109 -1.77 -10.63 4.46
CA VAL A 109 -1.19 -9.31 4.67
C VAL A 109 -0.89 -9.15 6.16
N ASN A 110 0.39 -9.09 6.51
CA ASN A 110 0.87 -9.13 7.89
C ASN A 110 0.36 -10.36 8.67
N ASN A 111 0.45 -11.54 8.05
CA ASN A 111 -0.07 -12.82 8.56
C ASN A 111 -1.60 -12.86 8.78
N LYS A 112 -2.35 -11.89 8.26
CA LYS A 112 -3.82 -11.86 8.32
C LYS A 112 -4.43 -12.24 6.97
N SER A 113 -5.39 -13.16 6.96
CA SER A 113 -6.02 -13.64 5.73
C SER A 113 -6.97 -12.62 5.13
N THR A 114 -6.49 -11.86 4.14
CA THR A 114 -7.16 -10.69 3.58
C THR A 114 -7.59 -10.96 2.13
N LEU A 115 -8.81 -10.53 1.80
CA LEU A 115 -9.27 -10.44 0.41
C LEU A 115 -8.73 -9.14 -0.19
N VAL A 116 -7.87 -9.26 -1.20
CA VAL A 116 -7.29 -8.13 -1.90
C VAL A 116 -7.86 -8.04 -3.31
N LEU A 117 -8.05 -6.83 -3.81
CA LEU A 117 -8.50 -6.55 -5.17
C LEU A 117 -7.36 -5.95 -5.99
N LEU A 118 -7.45 -6.08 -7.31
CA LEU A 118 -6.69 -5.19 -8.20
C LEU A 118 -7.23 -3.76 -8.08
N PRO A 119 -6.34 -2.75 -7.98
CA PRO A 119 -6.75 -1.35 -8.09
C PRO A 119 -7.52 -1.09 -9.40
N PRO A 120 -8.68 -0.41 -9.35
CA PRO A 120 -9.36 0.04 -10.55
C PRO A 120 -8.49 1.04 -11.35
N ALA A 121 -8.41 0.82 -12.67
CA ALA A 121 -7.52 1.59 -13.56
C ALA A 121 -7.81 3.10 -13.61
N ASN A 122 -9.03 3.51 -13.24
CA ASN A 122 -9.48 4.91 -13.25
C ASN A 122 -9.24 5.66 -11.94
N LEU A 123 -8.58 5.04 -10.95
CA LEU A 123 -8.28 5.68 -9.67
C LEU A 123 -6.83 6.13 -9.59
N TRP A 124 -6.56 7.17 -8.80
CA TRP A 124 -5.22 7.77 -8.63
C TRP A 124 -4.17 6.80 -8.05
N PHE A 125 -4.61 5.67 -7.50
CA PHE A 125 -3.78 4.62 -6.93
C PHE A 125 -3.74 3.34 -7.80
N ALA A 126 -4.08 3.42 -9.08
CA ALA A 126 -4.14 2.26 -9.98
C ALA A 126 -2.86 1.39 -10.01
N ASN A 127 -1.70 1.98 -9.73
CA ASN A 127 -0.39 1.32 -9.82
C ASN A 127 0.29 1.13 -8.46
N VAL A 128 -0.42 1.28 -7.35
CA VAL A 128 0.13 1.16 -5.99
C VAL A 128 -0.79 0.33 -5.10
N ASN A 129 -0.25 -0.11 -3.97
CA ASN A 129 -1.00 -0.91 -2.99
C ASN A 129 -1.68 -0.02 -1.98
N VAL A 130 -2.86 -0.42 -1.53
CA VAL A 130 -3.70 0.36 -0.62
C VAL A 130 -4.24 -0.52 0.49
N ILE A 131 -4.09 -0.08 1.74
CA ILE A 131 -4.86 -0.61 2.86
C ILE A 131 -6.14 0.21 2.99
N GLY A 132 -7.28 -0.46 2.83
CA GLY A 132 -8.60 0.12 3.07
C GLY A 132 -9.06 -0.03 4.52
N THR A 133 -10.19 0.59 4.84
CA THR A 133 -10.76 0.56 6.19
C THR A 133 -11.21 -0.82 6.63
N GLU A 134 -11.65 -1.69 5.71
CA GLU A 134 -12.06 -3.06 6.04
C GLU A 134 -10.93 -3.82 6.74
N TYR A 135 -9.70 -3.72 6.24
CA TYR A 135 -8.55 -4.38 6.85
C TYR A 135 -8.31 -3.87 8.27
N LEU A 136 -8.30 -2.55 8.44
CA LEU A 136 -8.08 -1.92 9.75
C LEU A 136 -9.17 -2.32 10.75
N THR A 137 -10.44 -2.35 10.33
CA THR A 137 -11.56 -2.70 11.21
C THR A 137 -11.62 -4.20 11.50
N THR A 138 -11.33 -5.05 10.52
CA THR A 138 -11.41 -6.51 10.65
C THR A 138 -10.39 -7.05 11.65
N TYR A 139 -9.20 -6.45 11.66
CA TYR A 139 -8.10 -6.88 12.54
C TYR A 139 -7.88 -5.92 13.72
N CYS A 140 -8.93 -5.18 14.10
CA CYS A 140 -8.95 -4.28 15.26
C CYS A 140 -7.70 -3.40 15.36
N SER A 141 -7.24 -2.87 14.23
CA SER A 141 -5.97 -2.16 14.17
C SER A 141 -6.12 -0.71 14.66
N GLU A 142 -5.18 -0.25 15.48
CA GLU A 142 -5.05 1.17 15.82
C GLU A 142 -4.18 1.85 14.77
N LEU A 143 -4.75 2.81 14.03
CA LEU A 143 -4.03 3.71 13.14
C LEU A 143 -3.72 5.02 13.86
N ARG A 144 -2.43 5.31 14.05
CA ARG A 144 -1.95 6.59 14.58
C ARG A 144 -1.18 7.35 13.51
N ILE A 145 -1.52 8.62 13.31
CA ILE A 145 -0.80 9.54 12.42
C ILE A 145 -0.26 10.67 13.28
N ASP A 146 1.07 10.80 13.34
CA ASP A 146 1.77 11.89 14.00
C ASP A 146 2.40 12.79 12.93
N SER A 147 1.67 13.82 12.56
CA SER A 147 2.12 14.79 11.54
C SER A 147 3.28 15.66 12.02
N SER A 148 3.50 15.80 13.34
CA SER A 148 4.62 16.59 13.87
C SER A 148 5.95 15.87 13.64
N ASN A 149 5.92 14.54 13.73
CA ASN A 149 7.10 13.69 13.55
C ASN A 149 7.16 12.99 12.18
N ASN A 150 6.18 13.23 11.29
CA ASN A 150 6.00 12.52 10.02
C ASN A 150 5.96 10.99 10.16
N LEU A 151 5.36 10.51 11.25
CA LEU A 151 5.27 9.10 11.58
C LEU A 151 3.84 8.60 11.44
N VAL A 152 3.75 7.35 11.00
CA VAL A 152 2.51 6.59 10.93
C VAL A 152 2.73 5.29 11.67
N THR A 153 1.75 4.83 12.43
CA THR A 153 1.84 3.55 13.11
C THR A 153 0.54 2.80 12.94
N ILE A 154 0.63 1.52 12.59
CA ILE A 154 -0.47 0.56 12.71
C ILE A 154 -0.08 -0.44 13.79
N SER A 155 -0.87 -0.52 14.85
CA SER A 155 -0.71 -1.54 15.89
C SER A 155 -1.88 -2.52 15.78
N MET A 156 -1.59 -3.81 15.73
CA MET A 156 -2.63 -4.83 15.81
C MET A 156 -3.01 -5.01 17.28
N VAL A 157 -4.29 -4.82 17.62
CA VAL A 157 -4.77 -5.08 18.98
C VAL A 157 -5.00 -6.59 19.10
N GLU A 158 -4.33 -7.21 20.08
CA GLU A 158 -4.49 -8.63 20.44
C GLU A 158 -5.82 -8.89 21.15
#